data_AF-A0A7W2AIT4-F1
#
_entry.id   AF-A0A7W2AIT4-F1
#
_cell.length_a   1.000
_cell.length_b   1.000
_cell.length_c   1.000
_cell.angle_alpha   90.00
_cell.angle_beta   90.00
_cell.angle_gamma   90.00
#
_symmetry.space_group_name_H-M   'P 1'
#
loop_
_entity.id
_entity.type
_entity.pdbx_description
1 polymer ?
#
loop_
_entity_poly.entity_id
_entity_poly.type
_entity_poly.pdbx_seq_one_letter_code
_entity_poly.pdbx_strand_id
1 'polypeptide(L)'
;MSLDVRQWFKDVVCEHEEAYQFDVENLVKDNSLGNWMILDHLSYLCYTIAIKKLILENDVIGYKQQLYKAGRYFELYVLAEPLNVPSHPRYVKGENCFKGTANYYGDLYSALISQNPELIVSLAHLLGWRGEEEDFKINDLNPENGHLGYAIKYIILQEDNKARAHLEALSRFRLHRYQKVDMEQRMAVLEGILDQDQEKVHDGLKQILRRHKKRIKQEDILGKFYDNAVAGLGWLAQYRGIKIEINDKLCPKEIFEYHEFPYPELEWIPEDLRDKTWEDLVQRRY
;
A
#
# COMPACT_ATOMS: atom_id res chain seq x y z
N MET A 1 20.25 5.97 18.12
CA MET A 1 19.32 4.82 18.19
C MET A 1 19.92 3.87 19.22
N SER A 2 19.17 3.45 20.22
CA SER A 2 19.68 2.47 21.20
C SER A 2 19.93 1.14 20.50
N LEU A 3 20.92 0.39 21.00
CA LEU A 3 21.26 -0.94 20.50
C LEU A 3 20.04 -1.88 20.55
N ASP A 4 19.23 -1.74 21.60
CA ASP A 4 18.06 -2.59 21.89
C ASP A 4 16.95 -2.48 20.84
N VAL A 5 16.67 -1.27 20.31
CA VAL A 5 15.63 -1.07 19.29
C VAL A 5 16.05 -1.70 17.96
N ARG A 6 17.35 -1.68 17.63
CA ARG A 6 17.87 -2.30 16.41
C ARG A 6 17.87 -3.82 16.52
N GLN A 7 18.19 -4.36 17.70
CA GLN A 7 18.17 -5.79 17.93
C GLN A 7 16.74 -6.34 17.89
N TRP A 8 15.81 -5.70 18.60
CA TRP A 8 14.39 -6.04 18.54
C TRP A 8 13.86 -6.05 17.10
N PHE A 9 14.21 -5.03 16.29
CA PHE A 9 13.76 -4.98 14.91
C PHE A 9 14.29 -6.15 14.08
N LYS A 10 15.55 -6.57 14.31
CA LYS A 10 16.08 -7.77 13.67
C LYS A 10 15.31 -9.01 14.08
N ASP A 11 15.02 -9.17 15.37
CA ASP A 11 14.36 -10.36 15.90
C ASP A 11 12.95 -10.52 15.31
N VAL A 12 12.12 -9.46 15.35
CA VAL A 12 10.75 -9.47 14.77
C VAL A 12 10.75 -9.75 13.27
N VAL A 13 11.69 -9.16 12.55
CA VAL A 13 11.79 -9.34 11.11
C VAL A 13 12.25 -10.76 10.75
N CYS A 14 13.17 -11.34 11.51
CA CYS A 14 13.57 -12.73 11.33
C CYS A 14 12.38 -13.67 11.56
N GLU A 15 11.60 -13.45 12.62
CA GLU A 15 10.37 -14.20 12.87
C GLU A 15 9.37 -14.09 11.70
N HIS A 16 9.20 -12.89 11.13
CA HIS A 16 8.32 -12.70 9.97
C HIS A 16 8.86 -13.36 8.70
N GLU A 17 10.17 -13.39 8.49
CA GLU A 17 10.80 -14.08 7.34
C GLU A 17 10.67 -15.60 7.47
N GLU A 18 10.89 -16.14 8.66
CA GLU A 18 10.67 -17.57 8.96
C GLU A 18 9.20 -17.96 8.79
N ALA A 19 8.26 -17.14 9.28
CA ALA A 19 6.83 -17.34 9.09
C ALA A 19 6.46 -17.30 7.59
N TYR A 20 6.98 -16.33 6.83
CA TYR A 20 6.75 -16.24 5.40
C TYR A 20 7.23 -17.49 4.66
N GLN A 21 8.45 -17.96 4.97
CA GLN A 21 9.01 -19.17 4.36
C GLN A 21 8.17 -20.39 4.69
N PHE A 22 7.81 -20.56 5.98
CA PHE A 22 6.97 -21.66 6.43
C PHE A 22 5.61 -21.68 5.73
N ASP A 23 4.92 -20.55 5.66
CA ASP A 23 3.60 -20.44 5.04
C ASP A 23 3.67 -20.73 3.54
N VAL A 24 4.62 -20.11 2.81
CA VAL A 24 4.79 -20.37 1.37
C VAL A 24 5.17 -21.82 1.11
N GLU A 25 6.07 -22.41 1.89
CA GLU A 25 6.43 -23.83 1.74
C GLU A 25 5.23 -24.76 1.92
N ASN A 26 4.37 -24.50 2.90
CA ASN A 26 3.18 -25.31 3.13
C ASN A 26 2.17 -25.13 1.98
N LEU A 27 1.96 -23.90 1.52
CA LEU A 27 1.07 -23.61 0.39
C LEU A 27 1.54 -24.30 -0.90
N VAL A 28 2.86 -24.33 -1.14
CA VAL A 28 3.48 -25.06 -2.25
C VAL A 28 3.33 -26.57 -2.09
N LYS A 29 3.63 -27.13 -0.91
CA LYS A 29 3.55 -28.57 -0.64
C LYS A 29 2.12 -29.11 -0.76
N ASP A 30 1.15 -28.36 -0.24
CA ASP A 30 -0.25 -28.75 -0.25
C ASP A 30 -0.94 -28.46 -1.60
N ASN A 31 -0.27 -27.72 -2.50
CA ASN A 31 -0.81 -27.18 -3.75
C ASN A 31 -2.21 -26.56 -3.54
N SER A 32 -2.41 -25.92 -2.38
CA SER A 32 -3.71 -25.43 -1.98
C SER A 32 -3.60 -24.17 -1.14
N LEU A 33 -4.29 -23.13 -1.59
CA LEU A 33 -4.65 -21.98 -0.76
C LEU A 33 -5.80 -22.43 0.14
N GLY A 34 -5.50 -22.91 1.36
CA GLY A 34 -6.50 -23.44 2.29
C GLY A 34 -7.57 -22.40 2.67
N ASN A 35 -7.21 -21.13 2.74
CA ASN A 35 -8.13 -20.01 2.86
C ASN A 35 -7.54 -18.75 2.21
N TRP A 36 -8.39 -17.82 1.77
CA TRP A 36 -7.94 -16.59 1.10
C TRP A 36 -7.30 -15.56 2.04
N MET A 37 -7.55 -15.63 3.36
CA MET A 37 -7.00 -14.67 4.33
C MET A 37 -5.48 -14.78 4.49
N ILE A 38 -4.89 -15.92 4.11
CA ILE A 38 -3.43 -16.08 4.10
C ILE A 38 -2.75 -15.06 3.17
N LEU A 39 -3.44 -14.59 2.12
CA LEU A 39 -2.90 -13.60 1.19
C LEU A 39 -2.72 -12.24 1.86
N ASP A 40 -3.66 -11.79 2.69
CA ASP A 40 -3.53 -10.55 3.48
C ASP A 40 -2.35 -10.68 4.47
N HIS A 41 -2.22 -11.84 5.12
CA HIS A 41 -1.08 -12.12 6.00
C HIS A 41 0.26 -12.06 5.26
N LEU A 42 0.37 -12.74 4.11
CA LEU A 42 1.57 -12.75 3.28
C LEU A 42 1.91 -11.34 2.75
N SER A 43 0.91 -10.52 2.45
CA SER A 43 1.13 -9.10 2.10
C SER A 43 1.86 -8.36 3.21
N TYR A 44 1.35 -8.48 4.45
CA TYR A 44 1.96 -7.84 5.62
C TYR A 44 3.38 -8.35 5.92
N LEU A 45 3.61 -9.67 5.79
CA LEU A 45 4.95 -10.25 5.97
C LEU A 45 5.93 -9.71 4.92
N CYS A 46 5.56 -9.71 3.63
CA CYS A 46 6.37 -9.14 2.56
C CYS A 46 6.68 -7.66 2.77
N TYR A 47 5.71 -6.86 3.22
CA TYR A 47 5.94 -5.45 3.54
C TYR A 47 7.00 -5.29 4.65
N THR A 48 6.95 -6.13 5.69
CA THR A 48 7.95 -6.08 6.77
C THR A 48 9.34 -6.50 6.29
N ILE A 49 9.42 -7.57 5.47
CA ILE A 49 10.67 -8.04 4.85
C ILE A 49 11.22 -6.98 3.89
N ALA A 50 10.38 -6.20 3.22
CA ALA A 50 10.83 -5.09 2.39
C ALA A 50 11.57 -4.04 3.24
N ILE A 51 11.01 -3.63 4.38
CA ILE A 51 11.67 -2.65 5.27
C ILE A 51 13.02 -3.20 5.77
N LYS A 52 13.13 -4.50 6.07
CA LYS A 52 14.41 -5.15 6.38
C LYS A 52 15.43 -4.97 5.26
N LYS A 53 15.05 -5.34 4.04
CA LYS A 53 15.92 -5.28 2.85
C LYS A 53 16.51 -3.89 2.69
N LEU A 54 15.66 -2.87 2.80
CA LEU A 54 16.08 -1.48 2.73
C LEU A 54 17.00 -1.08 3.89
N ILE A 55 16.58 -1.31 5.14
CA ILE A 55 17.19 -0.68 6.33
C ILE A 55 18.40 -1.46 6.89
N LEU A 56 18.37 -2.78 6.80
CA LEU A 56 19.40 -3.65 7.36
C LEU A 56 20.38 -4.17 6.32
N GLU A 57 19.90 -4.39 5.09
CA GLU A 57 20.68 -5.00 4.01
C GLU A 57 21.14 -3.98 2.96
N ASN A 58 20.58 -2.75 2.97
CA ASN A 58 20.75 -1.74 1.93
C ASN A 58 20.45 -2.27 0.51
N ASP A 59 19.52 -3.21 0.42
CA ASP A 59 19.10 -3.89 -0.80
C ASP A 59 17.81 -3.24 -1.33
N VAL A 60 17.97 -2.21 -2.15
CA VAL A 60 16.85 -1.45 -2.73
C VAL A 60 16.07 -2.29 -3.74
N ILE A 61 16.74 -3.14 -4.51
CA ILE A 61 16.08 -4.03 -5.48
C ILE A 61 15.23 -5.06 -4.73
N GLY A 62 15.80 -5.74 -3.73
CA GLY A 62 15.06 -6.69 -2.91
C GLY A 62 13.91 -6.03 -2.14
N TYR A 63 14.08 -4.78 -1.70
CA TYR A 63 12.99 -3.98 -1.13
C TYR A 63 11.82 -3.80 -2.11
N LYS A 64 12.09 -3.36 -3.36
CA LYS A 64 11.04 -3.18 -4.38
C LYS A 64 10.39 -4.50 -4.78
N GLN A 65 11.16 -5.57 -4.90
CA GLN A 65 10.65 -6.92 -5.18
C GLN A 65 9.70 -7.42 -4.08
N GLN A 66 10.00 -7.14 -2.81
CA GLN A 66 9.12 -7.52 -1.70
C GLN A 66 7.87 -6.65 -1.64
N LEU A 67 7.95 -5.35 -1.97
CA LEU A 67 6.77 -4.50 -2.09
C LEU A 67 5.87 -4.89 -3.28
N TYR A 68 6.46 -5.36 -4.39
CA TYR A 68 5.70 -5.97 -5.48
C TYR A 68 4.91 -7.18 -4.98
N LYS A 69 5.56 -8.11 -4.26
CA LYS A 69 4.88 -9.28 -3.67
C LYS A 69 3.78 -8.87 -2.71
N ALA A 70 4.03 -7.89 -1.83
CA ALA A 70 3.03 -7.37 -0.91
C ALA A 70 1.79 -6.87 -1.66
N GLY A 71 1.99 -5.98 -2.64
CA GLY A 71 0.91 -5.47 -3.48
C GLY A 71 0.18 -6.58 -4.24
N ARG A 72 0.89 -7.57 -4.81
CA ARG A 72 0.25 -8.70 -5.50
C ARG A 72 -0.55 -9.60 -4.59
N TYR A 73 -0.07 -9.91 -3.38
CA TYR A 73 -0.87 -10.69 -2.44
C TYR A 73 -2.12 -9.95 -2.01
N PHE A 74 -2.03 -8.64 -1.76
CA PHE A 74 -3.20 -7.83 -1.47
C PHE A 74 -4.19 -7.78 -2.65
N GLU A 75 -3.69 -7.60 -3.88
CA GLU A 75 -4.54 -7.64 -5.09
C GLU A 75 -5.28 -8.98 -5.21
N LEU A 76 -4.56 -10.10 -5.10
CA LEU A 76 -5.13 -11.44 -5.15
C LEU A 76 -6.15 -11.67 -4.03
N TYR A 77 -5.89 -11.14 -2.84
CA TYR A 77 -6.83 -11.17 -1.72
C TYR A 77 -8.15 -10.46 -2.07
N VAL A 78 -8.09 -9.28 -2.69
CA VAL A 78 -9.31 -8.57 -3.16
C VAL A 78 -9.99 -9.33 -4.30
N LEU A 79 -9.24 -9.84 -5.26
CA LEU A 79 -9.78 -10.60 -6.40
C LEU A 79 -10.47 -11.91 -5.99
N ALA A 80 -10.09 -12.47 -4.83
CA ALA A 80 -10.69 -13.66 -4.26
C ALA A 80 -12.04 -13.40 -3.57
N GLU A 81 -12.38 -12.15 -3.24
CA GLU A 81 -13.61 -11.81 -2.50
C GLU A 81 -14.89 -12.38 -3.14
N PRO A 82 -15.16 -12.20 -4.45
CA PRO A 82 -16.35 -12.78 -5.07
C PRO A 82 -16.31 -14.31 -5.18
N LEU A 83 -15.15 -14.95 -4.98
CA LEU A 83 -15.06 -16.41 -4.86
C LEU A 83 -15.40 -16.90 -3.45
N ASN A 84 -15.48 -16.01 -2.45
CA ASN A 84 -15.77 -16.37 -1.06
C ASN A 84 -17.28 -16.63 -0.83
N VAL A 85 -17.82 -17.64 -1.50
CA VAL A 85 -19.21 -18.11 -1.36
C VAL A 85 -19.26 -19.44 -0.61
N PRO A 86 -20.33 -19.75 0.16
CA PRO A 86 -20.40 -20.98 0.97
C PRO A 86 -20.15 -22.30 0.22
N SER A 87 -20.40 -22.32 -1.09
CA SER A 87 -20.16 -23.48 -1.97
C SER A 87 -18.71 -23.61 -2.45
N HIS A 88 -17.88 -22.60 -2.25
CA HIS A 88 -16.49 -22.61 -2.70
C HIS A 88 -15.60 -23.39 -1.69
N PRO A 89 -14.68 -24.27 -2.15
CA PRO A 89 -13.82 -25.06 -1.25
C PRO A 89 -12.98 -24.25 -0.26
N ARG A 90 -12.74 -22.97 -0.57
CA ARG A 90 -11.91 -22.02 0.19
C ARG A 90 -12.73 -20.99 0.99
N TYR A 91 -14.03 -21.25 1.16
CA TYR A 91 -14.94 -20.34 1.84
C TYR A 91 -14.53 -20.08 3.29
N VAL A 92 -14.45 -18.81 3.66
CA VAL A 92 -14.25 -18.36 5.03
C VAL A 92 -15.52 -17.66 5.51
N LYS A 93 -16.13 -18.22 6.56
CA LYS A 93 -17.30 -17.64 7.21
C LYS A 93 -16.90 -16.46 8.11
N GLY A 94 -17.36 -15.26 7.77
CA GLY A 94 -17.26 -14.08 8.64
C GLY A 94 -17.88 -12.83 8.00
N GLU A 95 -18.43 -11.94 8.83
CA GLU A 95 -19.21 -10.78 8.36
C GLU A 95 -18.35 -9.66 7.73
N ASN A 96 -17.03 -9.73 7.94
CA ASN A 96 -16.06 -8.66 7.64
C ASN A 96 -14.83 -9.11 6.84
N CYS A 97 -14.80 -10.34 6.32
CA CYS A 97 -13.57 -10.95 5.79
C CYS A 97 -12.96 -10.25 4.57
N PHE A 98 -13.68 -9.34 3.90
CA PHE A 98 -13.20 -8.62 2.71
C PHE A 98 -13.66 -7.14 2.62
N LYS A 99 -14.50 -6.68 3.56
CA LYS A 99 -15.03 -5.28 3.57
C LYS A 99 -13.97 -4.23 3.98
N GLY A 100 -12.77 -4.66 4.38
CA GLY A 100 -11.67 -3.80 4.86
C GLY A 100 -10.84 -3.12 3.77
N THR A 101 -10.99 -3.54 2.50
CA THR A 101 -10.19 -3.09 1.35
C THR A 101 -10.45 -1.63 0.95
N ALA A 102 -11.60 -1.08 1.31
CA ALA A 102 -12.04 0.25 0.87
C ALA A 102 -11.22 1.44 1.42
N ASN A 103 -10.39 1.24 2.46
CA ASN A 103 -9.70 2.34 3.16
C ASN A 103 -8.18 2.19 3.25
N TYR A 104 -7.60 1.12 2.70
CA TYR A 104 -6.18 0.80 2.86
C TYR A 104 -5.39 1.19 1.61
N TYR A 105 -5.13 2.49 1.44
CA TYR A 105 -4.25 2.97 0.36
C TYR A 105 -2.76 2.67 0.61
N GLY A 106 -2.41 1.97 1.70
CA GLY A 106 -1.05 1.52 1.98
C GLY A 106 -0.51 0.59 0.88
N ASP A 107 -1.36 -0.29 0.34
CA ASP A 107 -0.97 -1.21 -0.74
C ASP A 107 -0.77 -0.50 -2.09
N LEU A 108 -1.46 0.63 -2.32
CA LEU A 108 -1.16 1.49 -3.46
C LEU A 108 0.26 2.06 -3.37
N TYR A 109 0.75 2.37 -2.17
CA TYR A 109 2.14 2.78 -2.01
C TYR A 109 3.09 1.62 -2.31
N SER A 110 2.82 0.41 -1.82
CA SER A 110 3.62 -0.78 -2.18
C SER A 110 3.70 -0.96 -3.70
N ALA A 111 2.57 -0.84 -4.41
CA ALA A 111 2.51 -0.91 -5.86
C ALA A 111 3.33 0.18 -6.55
N LEU A 112 3.13 1.44 -6.15
CA LEU A 112 3.85 2.60 -6.69
C LEU A 112 5.37 2.46 -6.52
N ILE A 113 5.82 2.08 -5.32
CA ILE A 113 7.25 1.93 -5.01
C ILE A 113 7.85 0.73 -5.76
N SER A 114 7.06 -0.34 -5.98
CA SER A 114 7.48 -1.48 -6.78
C SER A 114 7.65 -1.16 -8.26
N GLN A 115 7.09 -0.03 -8.73
CA GLN A 115 7.17 0.43 -10.12
C GLN A 115 6.51 -0.50 -11.15
N ASN A 116 5.69 -1.46 -10.73
CA ASN A 116 4.97 -2.33 -11.66
C ASN A 116 3.70 -1.64 -12.18
N PRO A 117 3.62 -1.26 -13.47
CA PRO A 117 2.50 -0.46 -13.99
C PRO A 117 1.16 -1.20 -13.94
N GLU A 118 1.15 -2.51 -14.19
CA GLU A 118 -0.07 -3.33 -14.19
C GLU A 118 -0.67 -3.41 -12.78
N LEU A 119 0.17 -3.67 -11.78
CA LEU A 119 -0.22 -3.72 -10.37
C LEU A 119 -0.72 -2.35 -9.87
N ILE A 120 -0.04 -1.25 -10.23
CA ILE A 120 -0.45 0.11 -9.86
C ILE A 120 -1.86 0.41 -10.35
N VAL A 121 -2.14 0.12 -11.63
CA VAL A 121 -3.46 0.35 -12.23
C VAL A 121 -4.51 -0.58 -11.63
N SER A 122 -4.18 -1.87 -11.45
CA SER A 122 -5.09 -2.86 -10.88
C SER A 122 -5.55 -2.46 -9.48
N LEU A 123 -4.61 -2.15 -8.58
CA LEU A 123 -4.95 -1.74 -7.22
C LEU A 123 -5.67 -0.39 -7.18
N ALA A 124 -5.39 0.53 -8.11
CA ALA A 124 -6.15 1.77 -8.20
C ALA A 124 -7.61 1.51 -8.56
N HIS A 125 -7.91 0.61 -9.50
CA HIS A 125 -9.28 0.23 -9.82
C HIS A 125 -9.98 -0.50 -8.68
N LEU A 126 -9.27 -1.41 -8.02
CA LEU A 126 -9.80 -2.22 -6.91
C LEU A 126 -10.01 -1.41 -5.62
N LEU A 127 -9.30 -0.30 -5.41
CA LEU A 127 -9.52 0.53 -4.22
C LEU A 127 -10.96 1.06 -4.19
N GLY A 128 -11.66 0.75 -3.10
CA GLY A 128 -13.06 1.15 -2.90
C GLY A 128 -14.09 0.19 -3.52
N TRP A 129 -13.63 -0.84 -4.24
CA TRP A 129 -14.52 -1.84 -4.82
C TRP A 129 -15.18 -2.67 -3.72
N ARG A 130 -16.51 -2.83 -3.81
CA ARG A 130 -17.34 -3.63 -2.89
C ARG A 130 -18.44 -4.37 -3.64
N GLY A 131 -18.05 -5.21 -4.60
CA GLY A 131 -19.00 -5.93 -5.43
C GLY A 131 -19.65 -5.03 -6.49
N GLU A 132 -20.78 -4.41 -6.15
CA GLU A 132 -21.73 -3.85 -7.12
C GLU A 132 -21.68 -2.33 -7.27
N GLU A 133 -21.22 -1.60 -6.25
CA GLU A 133 -21.11 -0.15 -6.23
C GLU A 133 -19.83 0.27 -5.48
N GLU A 134 -19.22 1.40 -5.89
CA GLU A 134 -18.27 2.12 -5.03
C GLU A 134 -19.06 2.75 -3.88
N ASP A 135 -19.28 1.98 -2.81
CA ASP A 135 -20.06 2.48 -1.68
C ASP A 135 -19.18 3.26 -0.70
N PHE A 136 -19.15 4.58 -0.90
CA PHE A 136 -18.52 5.52 0.03
C PHE A 136 -19.20 5.54 1.42
N LYS A 137 -20.45 5.06 1.54
CA LYS A 137 -21.30 5.28 2.71
C LYS A 137 -21.10 4.25 3.82
N ILE A 138 -20.37 3.15 3.59
CA ILE A 138 -20.26 2.08 4.58
C ILE A 138 -18.81 1.91 5.03
N ASN A 139 -18.24 2.93 5.66
CA ASN A 139 -17.19 2.79 6.68
C ASN A 139 -17.00 4.16 7.39
N ASP A 140 -18.04 4.61 8.08
CA ASP A 140 -18.11 5.83 8.90
C ASP A 140 -17.03 5.96 10.00
N LEU A 141 -16.15 4.98 10.17
CA LEU A 141 -15.13 5.01 11.22
C LEU A 141 -13.91 5.88 10.86
N ASN A 142 -13.62 6.07 9.56
CA ASN A 142 -12.52 6.93 9.11
C ASN A 142 -12.71 7.46 7.67
N PRO A 143 -13.74 8.28 7.43
CA PRO A 143 -14.05 8.82 6.10
C PRO A 143 -12.92 9.68 5.52
N GLU A 144 -12.07 10.28 6.37
CA GLU A 144 -10.93 11.05 5.92
C GLU A 144 -9.84 10.18 5.26
N ASN A 145 -9.57 8.97 5.75
CA ASN A 145 -8.65 8.05 5.08
C ASN A 145 -9.23 7.53 3.76
N GLY A 146 -10.54 7.36 3.68
CA GLY A 146 -11.24 7.02 2.44
C GLY A 146 -10.99 8.08 1.36
N HIS A 147 -11.38 9.33 1.60
CA HIS A 147 -11.16 10.41 0.62
C HIS A 147 -9.70 10.57 0.22
N LEU A 148 -8.75 10.41 1.14
CA LEU A 148 -7.33 10.46 0.83
C LEU A 148 -6.92 9.33 -0.14
N GLY A 149 -7.36 8.10 0.13
CA GLY A 149 -7.13 6.96 -0.76
C GLY A 149 -7.73 7.17 -2.15
N TYR A 150 -8.97 7.67 -2.24
CA TYR A 150 -9.61 7.98 -3.52
C TYR A 150 -8.90 9.11 -4.28
N ALA A 151 -8.39 10.13 -3.60
CA ALA A 151 -7.59 11.15 -4.25
C ALA A 151 -6.33 10.55 -4.89
N ILE A 152 -5.64 9.63 -4.19
CA ILE A 152 -4.48 8.89 -4.73
C ILE A 152 -4.91 8.03 -5.94
N LYS A 153 -5.99 7.25 -5.81
CA LYS A 153 -6.57 6.45 -6.90
C LYS A 153 -6.80 7.30 -8.15
N TYR A 154 -7.51 8.41 -8.03
CA TYR A 154 -7.86 9.23 -9.18
C TYR A 154 -6.66 9.99 -9.76
N ILE A 155 -5.62 10.27 -8.98
CA ILE A 155 -4.34 10.75 -9.53
C ILE A 155 -3.65 9.68 -10.38
N ILE A 156 -3.63 8.42 -9.92
CA ILE A 156 -3.07 7.28 -10.66
C ILE A 156 -3.85 7.07 -11.97
N LEU A 157 -5.18 7.09 -11.90
CA LEU A 157 -6.08 6.93 -13.05
C LEU A 157 -6.16 8.17 -13.97
N GLN A 158 -5.42 9.24 -13.66
CA GLN A 158 -5.41 10.51 -14.42
C GLN A 158 -6.79 11.20 -14.49
N GLU A 159 -7.65 10.95 -13.50
CA GLU A 159 -8.97 11.55 -13.36
C GLU A 159 -8.93 12.75 -12.41
N ASP A 160 -8.11 13.75 -12.74
CA ASP A 160 -7.73 14.87 -11.86
C ASP A 160 -8.93 15.62 -11.25
N ASN A 161 -10.04 15.77 -12.00
CA ASN A 161 -11.25 16.40 -11.50
C ASN A 161 -11.88 15.63 -10.33
N LYS A 162 -11.87 14.29 -10.40
CA LYS A 162 -12.37 13.45 -9.30
C LYS A 162 -11.40 13.52 -8.11
N ALA A 163 -10.10 13.48 -8.35
CA ALA A 163 -9.09 13.64 -7.30
C ALA A 163 -9.30 14.97 -6.53
N ARG A 164 -9.48 16.09 -7.24
CA ARG A 164 -9.76 17.40 -6.63
C ARG A 164 -11.03 17.42 -5.81
N ALA A 165 -12.11 16.77 -6.27
CA ALA A 165 -13.35 16.67 -5.51
C ALA A 165 -13.15 15.94 -4.17
N HIS A 166 -12.33 14.89 -4.12
CA HIS A 166 -11.99 14.21 -2.87
C HIS A 166 -11.11 15.08 -1.94
N LEU A 167 -10.17 15.85 -2.48
CA LEU A 167 -9.38 16.81 -1.68
C LEU A 167 -10.24 17.94 -1.10
N GLU A 168 -11.19 18.46 -1.89
CA GLU A 168 -12.13 19.47 -1.40
C GLU A 168 -13.00 18.89 -0.28
N ALA A 169 -13.48 17.66 -0.42
CA ALA A 169 -14.23 16.98 0.63
C ALA A 169 -13.39 16.84 1.93
N LEU A 170 -12.10 16.49 1.82
CA LEU A 170 -11.19 16.40 2.97
C LEU A 170 -11.10 17.69 3.79
N SER A 171 -11.06 18.84 3.12
CA SER A 171 -10.97 20.15 3.81
C SER A 171 -12.18 20.48 4.69
N ARG A 172 -13.31 19.80 4.46
CA ARG A 172 -14.58 20.01 5.18
C ARG A 172 -14.67 19.19 6.47
N PHE A 173 -13.80 18.20 6.67
CA PHE A 173 -13.81 17.37 7.87
C PHE A 173 -13.30 18.11 9.11
N ARG A 174 -14.00 17.93 10.23
CA ARG A 174 -13.58 18.45 11.55
C ARG A 174 -12.69 17.43 12.24
N LEU A 175 -11.40 17.47 11.91
CA LEU A 175 -10.40 16.59 12.51
C LEU A 175 -9.81 17.17 13.80
N HIS A 176 -9.39 16.30 14.73
CA HIS A 176 -8.59 16.73 15.88
C HIS A 176 -7.31 17.44 15.39
N ARG A 177 -6.82 18.45 16.11
CA ARG A 177 -5.69 19.31 15.68
C ARG A 177 -4.51 18.52 15.11
N TYR A 178 -4.14 17.41 15.74
CA TYR A 178 -3.06 16.57 15.24
C TYR A 178 -3.42 15.85 13.93
N GLN A 179 -4.57 15.20 13.83
CA GLN A 179 -5.00 14.56 12.59
C GLN A 179 -5.13 15.57 11.45
N LYS A 180 -5.69 16.76 11.75
CA LYS A 180 -5.84 17.85 10.80
C LYS A 180 -4.53 18.23 10.12
N VAL A 181 -3.48 18.53 10.90
CA VAL A 181 -2.18 18.92 10.32
C VAL A 181 -1.54 17.77 9.52
N ASP A 182 -1.89 16.50 9.81
CA ASP A 182 -1.27 15.34 9.13
C ASP A 182 -1.92 15.18 7.76
N MET A 183 -3.24 15.31 7.75
CA MET A 183 -4.06 15.34 6.56
C MET A 183 -3.69 16.53 5.66
N GLU A 184 -3.59 17.75 6.20
CA GLU A 184 -3.23 18.96 5.45
C GLU A 184 -1.88 18.82 4.74
N GLN A 185 -0.89 18.19 5.38
CA GLN A 185 0.42 17.95 4.77
C GLN A 185 0.35 16.97 3.60
N ARG A 186 -0.45 15.91 3.74
CA ARG A 186 -0.67 14.94 2.65
C ARG A 186 -1.46 15.57 1.50
N MET A 187 -2.52 16.33 1.82
CA MET A 187 -3.31 17.09 0.84
C MET A 187 -2.42 18.06 0.07
N ALA A 188 -1.54 18.80 0.74
CA ALA A 188 -0.63 19.73 0.06
C ALA A 188 0.27 19.04 -0.98
N VAL A 189 0.75 17.82 -0.69
CA VAL A 189 1.51 17.03 -1.67
C VAL A 189 0.63 16.64 -2.86
N LEU A 190 -0.57 16.11 -2.61
CA LEU A 190 -1.48 15.69 -3.68
C LEU A 190 -1.93 16.87 -4.55
N GLU A 191 -2.20 18.03 -3.96
CA GLU A 191 -2.47 19.26 -4.70
C GLU A 191 -1.25 19.68 -5.53
N GLY A 192 -0.03 19.64 -4.95
CA GLY A 192 1.19 19.92 -5.71
C GLY A 192 1.38 18.98 -6.90
N ILE A 193 1.02 17.70 -6.77
CA ILE A 193 1.04 16.73 -7.87
C ILE A 193 0.05 17.13 -8.97
N LEU A 194 -1.20 17.45 -8.60
CA LEU A 194 -2.26 17.86 -9.51
C LEU A 194 -1.95 19.19 -10.21
N ASP A 195 -1.27 20.09 -9.52
CA ASP A 195 -0.88 21.42 -10.02
C ASP A 195 0.48 21.40 -10.75
N GLN A 196 1.16 20.24 -10.79
CA GLN A 196 2.52 20.08 -11.33
C GLN A 196 3.56 21.01 -10.66
N ASP A 197 3.36 21.30 -9.38
CA ASP A 197 4.21 22.17 -8.57
C ASP A 197 5.22 21.33 -7.76
N GLN A 198 6.44 21.22 -8.30
CA GLN A 198 7.52 20.47 -7.67
C GLN A 198 7.92 21.03 -6.29
N GLU A 199 7.90 22.34 -6.11
CA GLU A 199 8.29 22.97 -4.85
C GLU A 199 7.29 22.62 -3.75
N LYS A 200 5.99 22.75 -4.04
CA LYS A 200 4.90 22.37 -3.14
C LYS A 200 4.95 20.89 -2.76
N VAL A 201 5.24 20.01 -3.72
CA VAL A 201 5.44 18.57 -3.46
C VAL A 201 6.61 18.34 -2.49
N HIS A 202 7.77 18.91 -2.77
CA HIS A 202 8.97 18.71 -1.94
C HIS A 202 8.79 19.26 -0.53
N ASP A 203 8.19 20.43 -0.40
CA ASP A 203 7.94 21.05 0.91
C ASP A 203 6.90 20.28 1.72
N GLY A 204 5.84 19.77 1.07
CA GLY A 204 4.88 18.87 1.70
C GLY A 204 5.55 17.59 2.22
N LEU A 205 6.35 16.91 1.39
CA LEU A 205 7.07 15.69 1.78
C LEU A 205 8.04 15.94 2.96
N LYS A 206 8.80 17.05 2.94
CA LYS A 206 9.68 17.45 4.05
C LYS A 206 8.90 17.70 5.34
N GLN A 207 7.71 18.29 5.24
CA GLN A 207 6.85 18.55 6.39
C GLN A 207 6.32 17.25 7.01
N ILE A 208 5.90 16.28 6.19
CA ILE A 208 5.50 14.94 6.66
C ILE A 208 6.66 14.29 7.42
N LEU A 209 7.87 14.25 6.84
CA LEU A 209 9.07 13.69 7.49
C LEU A 209 9.39 14.36 8.83
N ARG A 210 9.43 15.70 8.86
CA ARG A 210 9.71 16.48 10.08
C ARG A 210 8.72 16.15 11.18
N ARG A 211 7.47 15.88 10.80
CA ARG A 211 6.42 15.54 11.74
C ARG A 211 6.53 14.11 12.23
N HIS A 212 6.73 13.16 11.32
CA HIS A 212 6.91 11.74 11.65
C HIS A 212 8.03 11.57 12.69
N LYS A 213 9.18 12.25 12.47
CA LYS A 213 10.29 12.32 13.43
C LYS A 213 9.91 12.80 14.83
N LYS A 214 8.95 13.74 14.94
CA LYS A 214 8.46 14.24 16.24
C LYS A 214 7.42 13.32 16.88
N ARG A 215 6.74 12.49 16.08
CA ARG A 215 5.62 11.64 16.51
C ARG A 215 6.03 10.23 16.88
N ILE A 216 7.20 9.76 16.45
CA ILE A 216 7.74 8.44 16.79
C ILE A 216 7.64 8.23 18.32
N LYS A 217 6.59 7.54 18.74
CA LYS A 217 6.41 7.01 20.10
C LYS A 217 7.13 5.68 20.19
N GLN A 218 7.28 5.15 21.41
CA GLN A 218 7.98 3.87 21.59
C GLN A 218 7.29 2.68 20.88
N GLU A 219 5.97 2.76 20.64
CA GLU A 219 5.10 1.66 20.18
C GLU A 219 5.11 1.40 18.66
N ASP A 220 5.23 2.43 17.80
CA ASP A 220 5.35 2.23 16.35
C ASP A 220 6.83 2.09 15.97
N ILE A 221 7.33 0.85 16.04
CA ILE A 221 8.76 0.59 15.87
C ILE A 221 9.16 0.60 14.40
N LEU A 222 8.31 0.12 13.47
CA LEU A 222 8.58 0.20 12.03
C LEU A 222 8.66 1.65 11.55
N GLY A 223 7.76 2.51 12.05
CA GLY A 223 7.80 3.95 11.80
C GLY A 223 9.11 4.63 12.25
N LYS A 224 9.91 4.02 13.13
CA LYS A 224 11.23 4.56 13.52
C LYS A 224 12.27 4.45 12.42
N PHE A 225 12.05 3.55 11.47
CA PHE A 225 13.03 3.20 10.45
C PHE A 225 12.61 3.69 9.07
N TYR A 226 11.31 3.80 8.82
CA TYR A 226 10.79 4.05 7.49
C TYR A 226 9.49 4.87 7.53
N ASP A 227 9.32 5.79 6.57
CA ASP A 227 8.09 6.56 6.37
C ASP A 227 7.44 6.17 5.04
N ASN A 228 6.46 5.26 5.11
CA ASN A 228 5.73 4.76 3.94
C ASN A 228 4.95 5.86 3.21
N ALA A 229 4.43 6.86 3.93
CA ALA A 229 3.65 7.92 3.31
C ALA A 229 4.53 8.80 2.43
N VAL A 230 5.74 9.12 2.89
CA VAL A 230 6.70 9.92 2.12
C VAL A 230 7.18 9.17 0.89
N ALA A 231 7.52 7.89 1.04
CA ALA A 231 7.96 7.06 -0.08
C ALA A 231 6.84 6.87 -1.13
N GLY A 232 5.63 6.53 -0.68
CA GLY A 232 4.47 6.33 -1.55
C GLY A 232 4.04 7.59 -2.28
N LEU A 233 3.93 8.73 -1.58
CA LEU A 233 3.59 10.01 -2.20
C LEU A 233 4.70 10.53 -3.12
N GLY A 234 5.97 10.29 -2.77
CA GLY A 234 7.09 10.61 -3.66
C GLY A 234 7.05 9.80 -4.95
N TRP A 235 6.76 8.50 -4.87
CA TRP A 235 6.56 7.68 -6.07
C TRP A 235 5.32 8.07 -6.87
N LEU A 236 4.23 8.48 -6.22
CA LEU A 236 3.06 9.05 -6.91
C LEU A 236 3.43 10.32 -7.69
N ALA A 237 4.25 11.19 -7.10
CA ALA A 237 4.75 12.38 -7.79
C ALA A 237 5.64 12.01 -9.00
N GLN A 238 6.54 11.05 -8.86
CA GLN A 238 7.35 10.54 -9.98
C GLN A 238 6.49 9.89 -11.07
N TYR A 239 5.45 9.13 -10.69
CA TYR A 239 4.47 8.57 -11.60
C TYR A 239 3.76 9.66 -12.43
N ARG A 240 3.66 10.87 -11.90
CA ARG A 240 3.11 12.07 -12.55
C ARG A 240 4.17 13.00 -13.14
N GLY A 241 5.41 12.52 -13.31
CA GLY A 241 6.50 13.25 -13.98
C GLY A 241 7.25 14.26 -13.10
N ILE A 242 6.95 14.33 -11.81
CA ILE A 242 7.62 15.24 -10.87
C ILE A 242 8.83 14.54 -10.26
N LYS A 243 10.03 15.08 -10.48
CA LYS A 243 11.26 14.53 -9.90
C LYS A 243 11.27 14.73 -8.38
N ILE A 244 11.62 13.68 -7.64
CA ILE A 244 11.78 13.72 -6.19
C ILE A 244 13.26 13.79 -5.81
N GLU A 245 13.59 14.71 -4.92
CA GLU A 245 14.97 14.96 -4.44
C GLU A 245 15.09 14.82 -2.92
N ILE A 246 14.13 14.12 -2.30
CA ILE A 246 14.15 13.81 -0.87
C ILE A 246 15.29 12.83 -0.59
N ASN A 247 16.14 13.19 0.38
CA ASN A 247 17.15 12.31 0.93
C ASN A 247 17.12 12.42 2.45
N ASP A 248 16.44 11.46 3.09
CA ASP A 248 16.30 11.42 4.55
C ASP A 248 16.58 10.00 5.06
N LYS A 249 17.05 9.87 6.30
CA LYS A 249 17.28 8.56 6.91
C LYS A 249 16.02 7.68 6.93
N LEU A 250 14.84 8.29 7.03
CA LEU A 250 13.55 7.57 7.05
C LEU A 250 13.00 7.28 5.64
N CYS A 251 13.56 7.93 4.62
CA CYS A 251 13.19 7.74 3.21
C CYS A 251 14.42 8.08 2.35
N PRO A 252 15.39 7.15 2.24
CA PRO A 252 16.61 7.36 1.48
C PRO A 252 16.31 7.63 -0.01
N LYS A 253 17.15 8.46 -0.63
CA LYS A 253 16.94 8.91 -2.02
C LYS A 253 16.93 7.75 -3.02
N GLU A 254 17.65 6.67 -2.71
CA GLU A 254 17.84 5.49 -3.56
C GLU A 254 16.50 4.80 -3.84
N ILE A 255 15.50 4.97 -2.96
CA ILE A 255 14.13 4.46 -3.17
C ILE A 255 13.52 5.05 -4.44
N PHE A 256 13.82 6.31 -4.78
CA PHE A 256 13.23 7.04 -5.91
C PHE A 256 14.03 6.88 -7.21
N GLU A 257 15.11 6.09 -7.20
CA GLU A 257 15.85 5.78 -8.41
C GLU A 257 15.12 4.68 -9.19
N TYR A 258 15.09 4.78 -10.52
CA TYR A 258 14.56 3.73 -11.38
C TYR A 258 15.51 2.53 -11.37
N HIS A 259 14.94 1.34 -11.16
CA HIS A 259 15.70 0.10 -11.20
C HIS A 259 15.00 -0.85 -12.18
N GLU A 260 15.77 -1.46 -13.08
CA GLU A 260 15.29 -2.58 -13.88
C GLU A 260 15.53 -3.87 -13.11
N PHE A 261 14.47 -4.61 -12.80
CA PHE A 261 14.55 -5.90 -12.12
C PHE A 261 13.38 -6.79 -12.53
N PRO A 262 13.57 -8.12 -12.55
CA PRO A 262 12.46 -9.04 -12.76
C PRO A 262 11.52 -9.02 -11.56
N TYR A 263 10.21 -8.98 -11.84
CA TYR A 263 9.18 -9.13 -10.82
C TYR A 263 9.11 -10.61 -10.39
N PRO A 264 9.18 -10.91 -9.08
CA PRO A 264 9.11 -12.29 -8.60
C PRO A 264 7.79 -12.97 -8.99
N GLU A 265 7.86 -14.17 -9.56
CA GLU A 265 6.67 -14.95 -9.86
C GLU A 265 6.05 -15.56 -8.60
N LEU A 266 4.73 -15.76 -8.63
CA LEU A 266 3.94 -16.39 -7.58
C LEU A 266 3.31 -17.70 -8.12
N GLU A 267 4.17 -18.61 -8.59
CA GLU A 267 3.76 -19.81 -9.35
C GLU A 267 2.78 -20.74 -8.61
N TRP A 268 2.78 -20.71 -7.28
CA TRP A 268 1.93 -21.55 -6.42
C TRP A 268 0.50 -21.01 -6.28
N ILE A 269 0.20 -19.81 -6.79
CA ILE A 269 -1.15 -19.26 -6.79
C ILE A 269 -2.03 -20.08 -7.76
N PRO A 270 -3.18 -20.61 -7.30
CA PRO A 270 -4.14 -21.33 -8.13
C PRO A 270 -4.55 -20.55 -9.39
N GLU A 271 -4.68 -21.25 -10.52
CA GLU A 271 -5.01 -20.68 -11.83
C GLU A 271 -6.33 -19.87 -11.82
N ASP A 272 -7.33 -20.33 -11.06
CA ASP A 272 -8.63 -19.67 -10.89
C ASP A 272 -8.54 -18.26 -10.26
N LEU A 273 -7.40 -17.95 -9.62
CA LEU A 273 -7.11 -16.63 -9.05
C LEU A 273 -5.95 -15.93 -9.77
N ARG A 274 -4.93 -16.66 -10.20
CA ARG A 274 -3.73 -16.11 -10.87
C ARG A 274 -4.09 -15.33 -12.13
N ASP A 275 -5.06 -15.84 -12.91
CA ASP A 275 -5.43 -15.30 -14.21
C ASP A 275 -6.56 -14.25 -14.10
N LYS A 276 -7.05 -13.99 -12.88
CA LYS A 276 -8.02 -12.92 -12.63
C LYS A 276 -7.36 -11.55 -12.68
N THR A 277 -8.12 -10.60 -13.19
CA THR A 277 -7.75 -9.19 -13.23
C THR A 277 -8.82 -8.34 -12.56
N TRP A 278 -8.51 -7.07 -12.28
CA TRP A 278 -9.50 -6.12 -11.83
C TRP A 278 -10.66 -5.94 -12.83
N GLU A 279 -10.44 -6.17 -14.13
CA GLU A 279 -11.49 -6.07 -15.15
C GLU A 279 -12.57 -7.13 -14.95
N ASP A 280 -12.20 -8.33 -14.49
CA ASP A 280 -13.14 -9.39 -14.16
C ASP A 280 -14.14 -8.98 -13.06
N LEU A 281 -13.75 -8.02 -12.22
CA LEU A 281 -14.58 -7.49 -11.15
C LEU A 281 -15.31 -6.21 -11.53
N VAL A 282 -14.63 -5.30 -12.23
CA VAL A 282 -15.11 -3.94 -12.47
C VAL A 282 -15.85 -3.80 -13.81
N GLN A 283 -15.43 -4.51 -14.87
CA GLN A 283 -15.96 -4.32 -16.23
C GLN A 283 -17.08 -5.28 -16.62
N ARG A 284 -17.28 -6.42 -15.94
CA ARG A 284 -18.34 -7.41 -16.26
C ARG A 284 -19.79 -6.91 -16.03
N ARG A 285 -20.03 -5.60 -16.03
CA ARG A 285 -21.31 -4.95 -15.69
C ARG A 285 -21.78 -3.86 -16.67
N TYR A 286 -21.18 -3.77 -17.87
CA TYR A 286 -21.72 -2.95 -18.96
C TYR A 286 -22.03 -3.81 -20.18
#